data_AF-A0A5C6TEL2-F1
#
_entry.id   AF-A0A5C6TEL2-F1
#
_cell.length_a   1.000
_cell.length_b   1.000
_cell.length_c   1.000
_cell.angle_alpha   90.00
_cell.angle_beta   90.00
_cell.angle_gamma   90.00
#
_symmetry.space_group_name_H-M   'P 1'
#
loop_
_entity.id
_entity.type
_entity.pdbx_description
1 polymer ?
#
loop_
_entity_poly.entity_id
_entity_poly.type
_entity_poly.pdbx_seq_one_letter_code
_entity_poly.pdbx_strand_id
1 'polypeptide(L)'
;MAANDDGPIVAPDEDVQDDRDSSIGDDATSSTASLNSSILDFRHENGRTYHAYKDGKYHLPNDERENDRLDLQHNLFLLTFDNKLGLSPPNLPDSKVKRVLDLGTGTGIWAIDFGDDHPEAELASVPPNVRFLIDDIHEQWDFSKPFDYIHSRMMNFSIPNWPEYLNKIYQNLAPGGYVEIQEIDVMMKSDDGTLGDDSAIMKWSNLLNEASVKLQQAYKKIDEFKDMMAEAGFTEIVDMRFKWPTNHWPKDKKYKELGVWNNQNIAIALDSLTIAPFTRAHGWSVEEVHIFLSSVRKDLNNPKIHGYWPIYVLIAANLDFFKRALDASHSLASAIQSWLFLGLASEALGRNIRYEEFAGADLDGPHPSIDLRIPEWYWRELKARWDELDDSLTAAEFEAKRTQLKKIYESAQIVVIYIDLLANSLDDNKLTEILLSIHMLLYLVAYVLDSNTLKVTQTTTSSASTKLLKRRMVKNGWCEKRLNFLDASLMFYPAFYFLSSLKPPRINAEDHSSCSSDRCLATSKLSKPLHRTDGCLCEDVVVPVDRVYTIVASGGIPLVRITRSPLGKNELEVVPYTPSKRWRL
;
A
#
# COMPACT_ATOMS: atom_id res chain seq x y z
N MET A 1 3.81 -12.57 -12.83
CA MET A 1 2.57 -13.26 -13.23
C MET A 1 1.43 -12.31 -12.95
N ALA A 2 0.38 -12.29 -13.75
CA ALA A 2 -0.76 -11.41 -13.50
C ALA A 2 -1.50 -11.87 -12.22
N ALA A 3 -1.91 -10.91 -11.39
CA ALA A 3 -3.00 -11.12 -10.45
C ALA A 3 -4.32 -10.86 -11.20
N ASN A 4 -5.36 -11.63 -10.89
CA ASN A 4 -6.71 -11.29 -11.34
C ASN A 4 -7.26 -10.21 -10.42
N ASP A 5 -7.91 -9.19 -10.99
CA ASP A 5 -8.23 -7.91 -10.34
C ASP A 5 -9.72 -7.78 -9.93
N ASP A 6 -10.44 -8.90 -9.99
CA ASP A 6 -11.86 -9.01 -9.62
C ASP A 6 -12.01 -9.70 -8.25
N GLY A 7 -12.92 -9.17 -7.43
CA GLY A 7 -13.19 -9.65 -6.07
C GLY A 7 -13.77 -11.07 -6.01
N PRO A 8 -13.92 -11.65 -4.79
CA PRO A 8 -14.22 -13.06 -4.58
C PRO A 8 -15.42 -13.57 -5.38
N ILE A 9 -15.29 -14.74 -6.00
CA ILE A 9 -16.34 -15.38 -6.80
C ILE A 9 -17.37 -16.01 -5.86
N VAL A 10 -18.66 -15.78 -6.14
CA VAL A 10 -19.78 -16.23 -5.30
C VAL A 10 -20.63 -17.25 -6.07
N ALA A 11 -21.00 -18.37 -5.43
CA ALA A 11 -21.83 -19.44 -6.01
C ALA A 11 -23.31 -19.34 -5.55
N PRO A 12 -24.32 -19.90 -6.26
CA PRO A 12 -25.75 -19.67 -5.98
C PRO A 12 -26.51 -20.83 -5.28
N ASP A 13 -27.47 -20.55 -4.39
CA ASP A 13 -28.06 -21.45 -3.37
C ASP A 13 -29.53 -21.85 -3.55
N GLU A 14 -29.98 -22.77 -2.69
CA GLU A 14 -31.33 -23.36 -2.70
C GLU A 14 -32.05 -23.09 -1.36
N ASP A 15 -33.28 -22.55 -1.44
CA ASP A 15 -34.27 -22.24 -0.37
C ASP A 15 -33.95 -21.16 0.71
N VAL A 16 -35.01 -20.46 1.17
CA VAL A 16 -35.02 -19.26 2.06
C VAL A 16 -36.36 -19.08 2.82
N GLN A 17 -36.35 -18.59 4.06
CA GLN A 17 -37.46 -17.90 4.76
C GLN A 17 -36.92 -16.89 5.81
N ASP A 18 -37.76 -15.97 6.31
CA ASP A 18 -37.38 -14.64 6.89
C ASP A 18 -38.31 -14.21 8.07
N ASP A 19 -37.87 -13.31 8.97
CA ASP A 19 -38.71 -12.46 9.88
C ASP A 19 -37.89 -11.47 10.78
N ARG A 20 -38.53 -10.48 11.44
CA ARG A 20 -37.95 -9.18 11.92
C ARG A 20 -38.30 -8.78 13.38
N ASP A 21 -37.66 -7.73 13.96
CA ASP A 21 -38.26 -6.42 14.43
C ASP A 21 -37.26 -5.49 15.20
N SER A 22 -37.72 -4.38 15.82
CA SER A 22 -37.06 -3.06 16.07
C SER A 22 -37.22 -2.52 17.53
N SER A 23 -36.91 -1.30 18.03
CA SER A 23 -36.34 0.03 17.60
C SER A 23 -35.87 0.87 18.86
N ILE A 24 -35.91 2.23 18.86
CA ILE A 24 -35.68 3.26 19.95
C ILE A 24 -34.24 3.82 20.05
N GLY A 25 -33.94 5.12 20.29
CA GLY A 25 -34.74 6.37 20.40
C GLY A 25 -33.95 7.59 21.00
N ASP A 26 -34.37 8.84 20.73
CA ASP A 26 -33.66 10.12 21.02
C ASP A 26 -33.63 10.66 22.47
N ASP A 27 -32.65 11.54 22.80
CA ASP A 27 -32.87 12.92 23.33
C ASP A 27 -31.57 13.79 23.37
N ALA A 28 -31.63 15.14 23.34
CA ALA A 28 -30.50 15.99 22.85
C ALA A 28 -29.92 17.10 23.79
N THR A 29 -28.75 17.67 23.43
CA THR A 29 -28.23 19.09 23.58
C THR A 29 -26.68 19.16 23.63
N SER A 30 -25.93 20.20 23.21
CA SER A 30 -26.10 21.37 22.32
C SER A 30 -24.75 22.13 22.17
N SER A 31 -24.43 22.73 21.00
CA SER A 31 -23.65 24.00 20.81
C SER A 31 -22.83 24.16 19.50
N THR A 32 -23.44 23.91 18.33
CA THR A 32 -23.08 24.64 17.10
C THR A 32 -24.05 25.83 16.90
N ALA A 33 -23.77 26.73 15.96
CA ALA A 33 -24.64 27.89 15.72
C ALA A 33 -26.06 27.42 15.32
N SER A 34 -27.08 28.01 15.93
CA SER A 34 -28.48 27.59 15.75
C SER A 34 -28.90 27.59 14.28
N LEU A 35 -29.47 26.46 13.83
CA LEU A 35 -30.06 26.31 12.49
C LEU A 35 -30.95 27.51 12.16
N ASN A 36 -30.60 28.22 11.09
CA ASN A 36 -31.44 29.29 10.58
C ASN A 36 -32.72 28.66 10.01
N SER A 37 -33.90 29.21 10.30
CA SER A 37 -35.18 28.50 10.08
C SER A 37 -35.39 28.10 8.62
N SER A 38 -34.90 28.91 7.68
CA SER A 38 -34.94 28.65 6.23
C SER A 38 -34.11 27.47 5.75
N ILE A 39 -33.28 26.85 6.59
CA ILE A 39 -32.58 25.59 6.29
C ILE A 39 -33.54 24.38 6.46
N LEU A 40 -34.58 24.53 7.28
CA LEU A 40 -35.59 23.51 7.58
C LEU A 40 -36.84 23.60 6.67
N ASP A 41 -36.96 24.64 5.86
CA ASP A 41 -38.04 24.82 4.87
C ASP A 41 -37.82 23.90 3.64
N PHE A 42 -37.81 22.58 3.85
CA PHE A 42 -37.47 21.57 2.84
C PHE A 42 -38.25 21.71 1.52
N ARG A 43 -37.57 21.50 0.39
CA ARG A 43 -38.24 21.44 -0.92
C ARG A 43 -39.08 20.17 -1.02
N HIS A 44 -40.35 20.33 -1.36
CA HIS A 44 -41.27 19.21 -1.58
C HIS A 44 -41.44 18.98 -3.08
N GLU A 45 -41.12 17.78 -3.57
CA GLU A 45 -41.24 17.42 -4.99
C GLU A 45 -41.61 15.94 -5.13
N ASN A 46 -42.62 15.64 -5.97
CA ASN A 46 -43.10 14.28 -6.23
C ASN A 46 -43.42 13.44 -4.97
N GLY A 47 -43.82 14.10 -3.87
CA GLY A 47 -44.15 13.45 -2.60
C GLY A 47 -42.95 13.08 -1.71
N ARG A 48 -41.74 13.55 -2.03
CA ARG A 48 -40.52 13.43 -1.20
C ARG A 48 -40.03 14.82 -0.76
N THR A 49 -39.23 14.88 0.31
CA THR A 49 -38.53 16.11 0.72
C THR A 49 -37.08 16.12 0.25
N TYR A 50 -36.53 17.30 -0.01
CA TYR A 50 -35.14 17.53 -0.44
C TYR A 50 -34.54 18.74 0.32
N HIS A 51 -33.21 18.81 0.40
CA HIS A 51 -32.50 19.90 1.07
C HIS A 51 -32.83 21.28 0.50
N ALA A 52 -33.23 22.21 1.37
CA ALA A 52 -33.50 23.61 1.02
C ALA A 52 -32.24 24.47 0.86
N TYR A 53 -31.18 24.14 1.63
CA TYR A 53 -29.90 24.83 1.55
C TYR A 53 -29.25 24.56 0.18
N LYS A 54 -29.12 25.61 -0.64
CA LYS A 54 -28.64 25.55 -2.03
C LYS A 54 -29.45 24.58 -2.91
N ASP A 55 -30.78 24.76 -2.84
CA ASP A 55 -31.78 24.04 -3.65
C ASP A 55 -31.34 23.74 -5.08
N GLY A 56 -31.64 22.52 -5.53
CA GLY A 56 -31.34 22.00 -6.87
C GLY A 56 -29.93 21.41 -7.04
N LYS A 57 -28.99 21.61 -6.09
CA LYS A 57 -27.67 20.97 -6.15
C LYS A 57 -27.71 19.47 -5.84
N TYR A 58 -28.41 19.10 -4.77
CA TYR A 58 -28.50 17.73 -4.27
C TYR A 58 -29.76 17.04 -4.82
N HIS A 59 -29.60 15.81 -5.32
CA HIS A 59 -30.63 15.12 -6.11
C HIS A 59 -31.38 14.02 -5.36
N LEU A 60 -30.93 13.63 -4.16
CA LEU A 60 -31.55 12.60 -3.35
C LEU A 60 -32.48 13.21 -2.29
N PRO A 61 -33.55 12.49 -1.89
CA PRO A 61 -34.47 12.96 -0.86
C PRO A 61 -33.82 12.92 0.54
N ASN A 62 -34.50 13.49 1.54
CA ASN A 62 -34.05 13.55 2.93
C ASN A 62 -35.18 13.32 3.95
N ASP A 63 -36.23 12.59 3.55
CA ASP A 63 -37.33 12.18 4.43
C ASP A 63 -37.01 10.92 5.26
N GLU A 64 -37.83 10.66 6.28
CA GLU A 64 -37.74 9.51 7.21
C GLU A 64 -37.47 8.17 6.50
N ARG A 65 -38.18 7.90 5.40
CA ARG A 65 -38.01 6.70 4.56
C ARG A 65 -36.61 6.59 3.90
N GLU A 66 -35.93 7.70 3.67
CA GLU A 66 -34.54 7.70 3.19
C GLU A 66 -33.54 7.52 4.33
N ASN A 67 -33.85 8.04 5.53
CA ASN A 67 -33.02 7.87 6.73
C ASN A 67 -33.00 6.40 7.16
N ASP A 68 -34.16 5.74 7.25
CA ASP A 68 -34.28 4.28 7.49
C ASP A 68 -33.38 3.46 6.54
N ARG A 69 -33.32 3.91 5.27
CA ARG A 69 -32.53 3.26 4.23
C ARG A 69 -31.03 3.53 4.40
N LEU A 70 -30.64 4.73 4.79
CA LEU A 70 -29.25 5.08 5.09
C LEU A 70 -28.71 4.28 6.29
N ASP A 71 -29.53 4.06 7.31
CA ASP A 71 -29.15 3.27 8.48
C ASP A 71 -29.07 1.77 8.15
N LEU A 72 -29.98 1.24 7.32
CA LEU A 72 -29.82 -0.10 6.72
C LEU A 72 -28.56 -0.21 5.85
N GLN A 73 -28.20 0.85 5.11
CA GLN A 73 -26.98 0.90 4.30
C GLN A 73 -25.71 0.96 5.15
N HIS A 74 -25.74 1.65 6.30
CA HIS A 74 -24.66 1.58 7.28
C HIS A 74 -24.51 0.16 7.82
N ASN A 75 -25.60 -0.50 8.22
CA ASN A 75 -25.60 -1.87 8.71
C ASN A 75 -25.10 -2.88 7.65
N LEU A 76 -25.38 -2.65 6.36
CA LEU A 76 -24.78 -3.40 5.24
C LEU A 76 -23.25 -3.25 5.17
N PHE A 77 -22.70 -2.06 5.44
CA PHE A 77 -21.25 -1.87 5.52
C PHE A 77 -20.65 -2.60 6.74
N LEU A 78 -21.26 -2.52 7.92
CA LEU A 78 -20.83 -3.29 9.10
C LEU A 78 -20.78 -4.80 8.79
N LEU A 79 -21.87 -5.35 8.22
CA LEU A 79 -21.94 -6.76 7.81
C LEU A 79 -20.86 -7.09 6.77
N THR A 80 -20.55 -6.17 5.85
CA THR A 80 -19.48 -6.35 4.84
C THR A 80 -18.10 -6.46 5.48
N PHE A 81 -17.80 -5.62 6.49
CA PHE A 81 -16.46 -5.49 7.08
C PHE A 81 -16.25 -6.31 8.37
N ASP A 82 -17.18 -7.21 8.69
CA ASP A 82 -17.19 -8.06 9.89
C ASP A 82 -17.27 -7.22 11.18
N ASN A 83 -18.32 -6.37 11.23
CA ASN A 83 -18.65 -5.42 12.28
C ASN A 83 -17.52 -4.41 12.57
N LYS A 84 -17.02 -3.77 11.51
CA LYS A 84 -16.06 -2.66 11.58
C LYS A 84 -16.58 -1.46 10.81
N LEU A 85 -16.32 -0.27 11.33
CA LEU A 85 -16.72 1.00 10.72
C LEU A 85 -15.91 1.33 9.45
N GLY A 86 -14.69 0.82 9.36
CA GLY A 86 -13.80 0.93 8.20
C GLY A 86 -12.63 -0.04 8.27
N LEU A 87 -11.73 0.04 7.29
CA LEU A 87 -10.63 -0.92 7.08
C LEU A 87 -9.23 -0.27 7.16
N SER A 88 -9.15 1.07 7.17
CA SER A 88 -7.89 1.80 7.36
C SER A 88 -7.41 1.78 8.82
N PRO A 89 -6.10 2.01 9.09
CA PRO A 89 -5.53 1.96 10.44
C PRO A 89 -6.22 2.80 11.54
N PRO A 90 -6.87 3.96 11.24
CA PRO A 90 -7.77 4.64 12.18
C PRO A 90 -8.86 3.76 12.81
N ASN A 91 -9.36 2.72 12.12
CA ASN A 91 -10.43 1.83 12.58
C ASN A 91 -9.88 0.57 13.30
N LEU A 92 -8.61 0.53 13.68
CA LEU A 92 -8.02 -0.58 14.44
C LEU A 92 -8.21 -0.38 15.95
N PRO A 93 -8.38 -1.46 16.75
CA PRO A 93 -8.35 -1.37 18.20
C PRO A 93 -7.09 -0.67 18.72
N ASP A 94 -7.24 0.08 19.82
CA ASP A 94 -6.21 0.92 20.45
C ASP A 94 -5.66 2.08 19.57
N SER A 95 -6.27 2.37 18.42
CA SER A 95 -5.88 3.51 17.57
C SER A 95 -6.10 4.85 18.26
N LYS A 96 -5.22 5.83 18.01
CA LYS A 96 -5.22 7.15 18.67
C LYS A 96 -5.40 8.30 17.69
N VAL A 97 -6.56 8.30 17.05
CA VAL A 97 -7.07 9.37 16.18
C VAL A 97 -7.56 10.53 17.05
N LYS A 98 -7.24 11.79 16.71
CA LYS A 98 -7.65 12.98 17.51
C LYS A 98 -8.64 13.87 16.76
N ARG A 99 -8.60 13.84 15.44
CA ARG A 99 -9.51 14.58 14.56
C ARG A 99 -9.93 13.74 13.38
N VAL A 100 -11.24 13.49 13.31
CA VAL A 100 -11.91 12.83 12.18
C VAL A 100 -12.74 13.89 11.43
N LEU A 101 -12.86 13.72 10.11
CA LEU A 101 -13.92 14.34 9.32
C LEU A 101 -14.68 13.23 8.58
N ASP A 102 -15.97 13.10 8.84
CA ASP A 102 -16.87 12.30 8.01
C ASP A 102 -17.51 13.22 6.96
N LEU A 103 -17.52 12.80 5.69
CA LEU A 103 -17.94 13.62 4.56
C LEU A 103 -19.19 13.02 3.90
N GLY A 104 -20.30 13.76 3.97
CA GLY A 104 -21.61 13.29 3.50
C GLY A 104 -22.29 12.36 4.50
N THR A 105 -22.22 12.69 5.79
CA THR A 105 -22.56 11.85 6.95
C THR A 105 -23.96 11.23 6.95
N GLY A 106 -24.88 11.71 6.11
CA GLY A 106 -26.27 11.25 6.07
C GLY A 106 -26.98 11.48 7.41
N THR A 107 -27.53 10.41 7.98
CA THR A 107 -28.11 10.37 9.33
C THR A 107 -27.10 10.64 10.44
N GLY A 108 -25.79 10.53 10.17
CA GLY A 108 -24.72 10.73 11.14
C GLY A 108 -24.31 9.46 11.90
N ILE A 109 -25.00 8.34 11.69
CA ILE A 109 -24.80 7.06 12.38
C ILE A 109 -23.34 6.58 12.38
N TRP A 110 -22.61 6.71 11.25
CA TRP A 110 -21.19 6.34 11.22
C TRP A 110 -20.31 7.20 12.13
N ALA A 111 -20.56 8.50 12.17
CA ALA A 111 -19.81 9.43 13.01
C ALA A 111 -20.13 9.23 14.50
N ILE A 112 -21.36 8.81 14.83
CA ILE A 112 -21.78 8.41 16.18
C ILE A 112 -21.01 7.16 16.61
N ASP A 113 -21.15 6.05 15.88
CA ASP A 113 -20.48 4.79 16.22
C ASP A 113 -18.94 4.96 16.32
N PHE A 114 -18.33 5.72 15.42
CA PHE A 114 -16.88 5.99 15.48
C PHE A 114 -16.49 6.85 16.70
N GLY A 115 -17.39 7.72 17.14
CA GLY A 115 -17.25 8.51 18.37
C GLY A 115 -17.31 7.66 19.63
N ASP A 116 -18.20 6.67 19.68
CA ASP A 116 -18.32 5.70 20.78
C ASP A 116 -17.15 4.70 20.85
N ASP A 117 -16.60 4.28 19.69
CA ASP A 117 -15.38 3.47 19.63
C ASP A 117 -14.12 4.23 20.14
N HIS A 118 -14.19 5.57 20.27
CA HIS A 118 -13.07 6.42 20.75
C HIS A 118 -13.46 7.35 21.93
N PRO A 119 -13.89 6.81 23.09
CA PRO A 119 -14.54 7.59 24.15
C PRO A 119 -13.55 8.12 25.19
N GLU A 120 -13.39 9.45 25.27
CA GLU A 120 -12.71 10.13 26.40
C GLU A 120 -13.65 11.04 27.25
N ALA A 121 -14.98 10.87 27.16
CA ALA A 121 -15.98 11.42 28.11
C ALA A 121 -17.38 10.74 27.99
N GLU A 122 -18.24 10.89 29.00
CA GLU A 122 -19.50 10.12 29.19
C GLU A 122 -20.79 10.73 28.58
N LEU A 123 -21.73 9.84 28.24
CA LEU A 123 -23.21 9.96 28.34
C LEU A 123 -23.89 11.18 27.68
N ALA A 124 -24.07 11.10 26.37
CA ALA A 124 -25.14 11.77 25.61
C ALA A 124 -25.61 10.85 24.47
N SER A 125 -26.75 11.13 23.83
CA SER A 125 -27.28 10.35 22.69
C SER A 125 -26.43 10.47 21.41
N VAL A 126 -25.61 11.51 21.34
CA VAL A 126 -24.53 11.70 20.38
C VAL A 126 -23.25 11.85 21.19
N PRO A 127 -22.18 11.07 20.92
CA PRO A 127 -20.95 11.12 21.70
C PRO A 127 -20.36 12.53 21.81
N PRO A 128 -19.84 12.96 22.98
CA PRO A 128 -19.45 14.35 23.24
C PRO A 128 -18.24 14.85 22.42
N ASN A 129 -17.55 13.93 21.74
CA ASN A 129 -16.49 14.17 20.75
C ASN A 129 -17.03 14.44 19.32
N VAL A 130 -18.29 14.10 19.01
CA VAL A 130 -18.92 14.25 17.69
C VAL A 130 -19.63 15.60 17.54
N ARG A 131 -19.55 16.21 16.34
CA ARG A 131 -20.22 17.48 16.01
C ARG A 131 -20.62 17.53 14.54
N PHE A 132 -21.91 17.75 14.29
CA PHE A 132 -22.44 17.91 12.93
C PHE A 132 -22.36 19.37 12.45
N LEU A 133 -22.04 19.53 11.16
CA LEU A 133 -21.96 20.81 10.44
C LEU A 133 -22.73 20.67 9.12
N ILE A 134 -23.59 21.64 8.80
CA ILE A 134 -24.24 21.73 7.49
C ILE A 134 -23.43 22.71 6.65
N ASP A 135 -22.76 22.20 5.62
CA ASP A 135 -21.91 22.98 4.72
C ASP A 135 -21.89 22.38 3.30
N ASP A 136 -21.38 23.13 2.34
CA ASP A 136 -21.25 22.74 0.93
C ASP A 136 -19.82 22.29 0.62
N ILE A 137 -19.62 20.99 0.44
CA ILE A 137 -18.32 20.37 0.12
C ILE A 137 -17.62 20.97 -1.12
N HIS A 138 -18.36 21.67 -2.00
CA HIS A 138 -17.81 22.37 -3.17
C HIS A 138 -17.25 23.76 -2.87
N GLU A 139 -17.48 24.33 -1.68
CA GLU A 139 -16.86 25.59 -1.25
C GLU A 139 -15.48 25.35 -0.61
N GLN A 140 -14.89 26.39 0.00
CA GLN A 140 -13.57 26.30 0.63
C GLN A 140 -13.68 25.74 2.04
N TRP A 141 -12.76 24.85 2.42
CA TRP A 141 -12.80 24.17 3.70
C TRP A 141 -11.97 24.96 4.73
N ASP A 142 -12.59 25.94 5.38
CA ASP A 142 -11.93 26.88 6.31
C ASP A 142 -11.58 26.28 7.70
N PHE A 143 -11.12 25.02 7.72
CA PHE A 143 -10.73 24.33 8.96
C PHE A 143 -9.38 24.82 9.49
N SER A 144 -9.37 25.34 10.73
CA SER A 144 -8.18 25.97 11.35
C SER A 144 -6.95 25.07 11.56
N LYS A 145 -7.09 23.75 11.40
CA LYS A 145 -6.01 22.75 11.32
C LYS A 145 -6.51 21.53 10.52
N PRO A 146 -5.63 20.66 10.00
CA PRO A 146 -6.02 19.42 9.33
C PRO A 146 -6.59 18.35 10.31
N PHE A 147 -7.04 17.23 9.74
CA PHE A 147 -7.58 16.05 10.40
C PHE A 147 -6.60 14.87 10.33
N ASP A 148 -6.66 13.93 11.28
CA ASP A 148 -5.82 12.72 11.26
C ASP A 148 -6.45 11.59 10.41
N TYR A 149 -7.79 11.62 10.27
CA TYR A 149 -8.57 10.68 9.47
C TYR A 149 -9.68 11.43 8.73
N ILE A 150 -9.91 11.11 7.45
CA ILE A 150 -11.05 11.58 6.68
C ILE A 150 -11.78 10.37 6.06
N HIS A 151 -13.06 10.21 6.39
CA HIS A 151 -13.94 9.19 5.84
C HIS A 151 -14.91 9.82 4.83
N SER A 152 -15.26 9.06 3.78
CA SER A 152 -16.27 9.45 2.79
C SER A 152 -16.95 8.20 2.24
N ARG A 153 -18.29 8.23 2.10
CA ARG A 153 -19.09 7.03 1.80
C ARG A 153 -20.25 7.34 0.85
N MET A 154 -20.40 6.54 -0.21
CA MET A 154 -21.55 6.57 -1.15
C MET A 154 -21.80 7.95 -1.81
N MET A 155 -20.73 8.71 -2.02
CA MET A 155 -20.74 10.08 -2.54
C MET A 155 -20.72 10.17 -4.08
N ASN A 156 -20.60 9.06 -4.82
CA ASN A 156 -20.55 9.06 -6.29
C ASN A 156 -21.82 9.62 -6.94
N PHE A 157 -22.97 9.59 -6.23
CA PHE A 157 -24.22 10.24 -6.64
C PHE A 157 -24.26 11.76 -6.41
N SER A 158 -23.24 12.31 -5.74
CA SER A 158 -23.21 13.67 -5.18
C SER A 158 -22.01 14.52 -5.63
N ILE A 159 -20.91 13.89 -6.10
CA ILE A 159 -19.66 14.57 -6.48
C ILE A 159 -19.55 14.72 -8.02
N PRO A 160 -19.84 15.90 -8.61
CA PRO A 160 -19.56 16.16 -10.03
C PRO A 160 -18.07 16.31 -10.35
N ASN A 161 -17.22 16.64 -9.38
CA ASN A 161 -15.78 16.92 -9.60
C ASN A 161 -14.88 16.17 -8.62
N TRP A 162 -14.69 14.87 -8.87
CA TRP A 162 -13.87 13.99 -8.03
C TRP A 162 -12.40 14.44 -7.88
N PRO A 163 -11.67 14.88 -8.93
CA PRO A 163 -10.30 15.38 -8.77
C PRO A 163 -10.17 16.57 -7.81
N GLU A 164 -11.12 17.52 -7.84
CA GLU A 164 -11.13 18.64 -6.90
C GLU A 164 -11.44 18.18 -5.47
N TYR A 165 -12.43 17.31 -5.31
CA TYR A 165 -12.83 16.76 -4.01
C TYR A 165 -11.68 15.97 -3.34
N LEU A 166 -11.01 15.09 -4.08
CA LEU A 166 -9.83 14.35 -3.61
C LEU A 166 -8.66 15.28 -3.25
N ASN A 167 -8.48 16.38 -3.99
CA ASN A 167 -7.46 17.38 -3.69
C ASN A 167 -7.79 18.16 -2.39
N LYS A 168 -9.06 18.54 -2.16
CA LYS A 168 -9.50 19.14 -0.89
C LYS A 168 -9.28 18.21 0.30
N ILE A 169 -9.59 16.91 0.15
CA ILE A 169 -9.29 15.88 1.16
C ILE A 169 -7.79 15.85 1.45
N TYR A 170 -6.94 15.74 0.41
CA TYR A 170 -5.49 15.71 0.57
C TYR A 170 -4.92 16.94 1.30
N GLN A 171 -5.40 18.14 0.94
CA GLN A 171 -4.97 19.40 1.59
C GLN A 171 -5.40 19.51 3.06
N ASN A 172 -6.53 18.90 3.44
CA ASN A 172 -7.07 18.94 4.80
C ASN A 172 -6.65 17.74 5.67
N LEU A 173 -5.96 16.76 5.11
CA LEU A 173 -5.45 15.60 5.82
C LEU A 173 -4.05 15.88 6.39
N ALA A 174 -3.82 15.55 7.66
CA ALA A 174 -2.55 15.77 8.34
C ALA A 174 -1.45 14.84 7.77
N PRO A 175 -0.16 15.24 7.81
CA PRO A 175 0.91 14.34 7.39
C PRO A 175 0.95 13.08 8.27
N GLY A 176 0.90 11.91 7.64
CA GLY A 176 0.74 10.60 8.29
C GLY A 176 -0.72 10.21 8.59
N GLY A 177 -1.69 11.09 8.35
CA GLY A 177 -3.12 10.80 8.44
C GLY A 177 -3.63 9.99 7.24
N TYR A 178 -4.83 9.43 7.36
CA TYR A 178 -5.44 8.54 6.36
C TYR A 178 -6.72 9.10 5.75
N VAL A 179 -6.97 8.75 4.48
CA VAL A 179 -8.29 8.80 3.86
C VAL A 179 -8.82 7.38 3.70
N GLU A 180 -10.13 7.21 3.90
CA GLU A 180 -10.87 6.01 3.48
C GLU A 180 -12.13 6.43 2.71
N ILE A 181 -12.26 5.93 1.48
CA ILE A 181 -13.39 6.18 0.58
C ILE A 181 -14.12 4.87 0.32
N GLN A 182 -15.40 4.79 0.66
CA GLN A 182 -16.23 3.58 0.57
C GLN A 182 -17.35 3.79 -0.45
N GLU A 183 -17.25 3.18 -1.63
CA GLU A 183 -18.05 3.57 -2.80
C GLU A 183 -18.69 2.41 -3.56
N ILE A 184 -19.73 2.75 -4.34
CA ILE A 184 -20.50 1.84 -5.19
C ILE A 184 -20.37 2.21 -6.67
N ASP A 185 -20.11 1.21 -7.51
CA ASP A 185 -20.21 1.37 -8.97
C ASP A 185 -21.69 1.28 -9.38
N VAL A 186 -22.19 2.29 -10.07
CA VAL A 186 -23.60 2.33 -10.54
C VAL A 186 -23.88 1.22 -11.57
N MET A 187 -22.82 0.73 -12.24
CA MET A 187 -22.90 -0.40 -13.15
C MET A 187 -22.74 -1.72 -12.38
N MET A 188 -23.81 -2.51 -12.37
CA MET A 188 -23.79 -3.87 -11.85
C MET A 188 -22.87 -4.79 -12.65
N LYS A 189 -22.34 -5.82 -11.98
CA LYS A 189 -21.57 -6.91 -12.59
C LYS A 189 -22.20 -8.28 -12.24
N SER A 190 -21.74 -9.34 -12.90
CA SER A 190 -22.16 -10.72 -12.67
C SER A 190 -21.03 -11.66 -13.09
N ASP A 191 -20.74 -12.68 -12.28
CA ASP A 191 -19.59 -13.57 -12.48
C ASP A 191 -19.87 -14.69 -13.53
N ASP A 192 -21.14 -14.93 -13.88
CA ASP A 192 -21.56 -16.05 -14.74
C ASP A 192 -22.42 -15.68 -15.96
N GLY A 193 -22.68 -14.38 -16.17
CA GLY A 193 -23.43 -13.86 -17.31
C GLY A 193 -24.95 -14.05 -17.23
N THR A 194 -25.51 -14.44 -16.08
CA THR A 194 -26.97 -14.47 -15.86
C THR A 194 -27.62 -13.07 -15.89
N LEU A 195 -26.85 -12.02 -15.59
CA LEU A 195 -27.22 -10.62 -15.77
C LEU A 195 -27.09 -10.19 -17.24
N GLY A 196 -28.11 -10.47 -18.06
CA GLY A 196 -28.12 -10.06 -19.46
C GLY A 196 -28.34 -8.56 -19.66
N ASP A 197 -27.68 -7.98 -20.67
CA ASP A 197 -27.77 -6.55 -21.04
C ASP A 197 -29.22 -6.07 -21.28
N ASP A 198 -30.07 -6.97 -21.78
CA ASP A 198 -31.48 -6.70 -22.08
C ASP A 198 -32.39 -6.68 -20.83
N SER A 199 -31.88 -6.99 -19.64
CA SER A 199 -32.64 -6.94 -18.38
C SER A 199 -33.12 -5.52 -18.06
N ALA A 200 -34.27 -5.41 -17.37
CA ALA A 200 -34.79 -4.13 -16.92
C ALA A 200 -33.84 -3.45 -15.92
N ILE A 201 -33.13 -4.25 -15.11
CA ILE A 201 -32.16 -3.74 -14.14
C ILE A 201 -30.87 -3.19 -14.78
N MET A 202 -30.31 -3.84 -15.83
CA MET A 202 -29.21 -3.24 -16.60
C MET A 202 -29.66 -2.00 -17.37
N LYS A 203 -30.87 -2.01 -17.93
CA LYS A 203 -31.47 -0.82 -18.56
C LYS A 203 -31.67 0.32 -17.57
N TRP A 204 -31.97 0.02 -16.31
CA TRP A 204 -32.08 1.02 -15.24
C TRP A 204 -30.73 1.67 -14.92
N SER A 205 -29.65 0.90 -14.67
CA SER A 205 -28.30 1.47 -14.47
C SER A 205 -27.84 2.32 -15.66
N ASN A 206 -28.08 1.85 -16.89
CA ASN A 206 -27.74 2.62 -18.10
C ASN A 206 -28.52 3.95 -18.20
N LEU A 207 -29.84 3.94 -18.02
CA LEU A 207 -30.67 5.15 -18.05
C LEU A 207 -30.34 6.12 -16.91
N LEU A 208 -29.96 5.61 -15.74
CA LEU A 208 -29.53 6.41 -14.60
C LEU A 208 -28.19 7.10 -14.88
N ASN A 209 -27.24 6.39 -15.49
CA ASN A 209 -25.97 6.97 -15.96
C ASN A 209 -26.18 8.00 -17.10
N GLU A 210 -27.09 7.74 -18.05
CA GLU A 210 -27.46 8.74 -19.05
C GLU A 210 -28.09 10.01 -18.42
N ALA A 211 -28.92 9.83 -17.39
CA ALA A 211 -29.52 10.94 -16.67
C ALA A 211 -28.47 11.79 -15.94
N SER A 212 -27.50 11.13 -15.28
CA SER A 212 -26.43 11.83 -14.53
C SER A 212 -25.52 12.66 -15.44
N VAL A 213 -25.18 12.14 -16.63
CA VAL A 213 -24.46 12.89 -17.68
C VAL A 213 -25.26 14.12 -18.14
N LYS A 214 -26.56 13.96 -18.43
CA LYS A 214 -27.43 15.08 -18.84
C LYS A 214 -27.60 16.15 -17.75
N LEU A 215 -27.60 15.75 -16.48
CA LEU A 215 -27.68 16.63 -15.31
C LEU A 215 -26.33 17.22 -14.88
N GLN A 216 -25.26 16.99 -15.65
CA GLN A 216 -23.89 17.46 -15.36
C GLN A 216 -23.31 16.94 -14.04
N GLN A 217 -23.82 15.80 -13.54
CA GLN A 217 -23.33 15.07 -12.37
C GLN A 217 -22.96 13.63 -12.78
N ALA A 218 -22.17 13.50 -13.85
CA ALA A 218 -21.79 12.21 -14.42
C ALA A 218 -21.02 11.36 -13.40
N TYR A 219 -21.54 10.15 -13.13
CA TYR A 219 -20.92 9.21 -12.20
C TYR A 219 -19.51 8.83 -12.64
N LYS A 220 -18.62 8.58 -11.67
CA LYS A 220 -17.27 8.12 -11.93
C LYS A 220 -17.15 6.61 -11.78
N LYS A 221 -16.46 5.97 -12.74
CA LYS A 221 -16.05 4.58 -12.64
C LYS A 221 -14.99 4.46 -11.57
N ILE A 222 -15.11 3.49 -10.67
CA ILE A 222 -14.23 3.44 -9.50
C ILE A 222 -12.79 3.02 -9.85
N ASP A 223 -12.62 2.32 -10.98
CA ASP A 223 -11.29 2.08 -11.57
C ASP A 223 -10.52 3.38 -11.88
N GLU A 224 -11.20 4.52 -12.12
CA GLU A 224 -10.55 5.83 -12.33
C GLU A 224 -10.07 6.47 -11.01
N PHE A 225 -10.61 6.08 -9.85
CA PHE A 225 -10.34 6.78 -8.58
C PHE A 225 -8.90 6.62 -8.13
N LYS A 226 -8.28 5.47 -8.38
CA LYS A 226 -6.89 5.20 -7.96
C LYS A 226 -5.91 6.16 -8.65
N ASP A 227 -6.13 6.43 -9.93
CA ASP A 227 -5.35 7.41 -10.69
C ASP A 227 -5.66 8.84 -10.23
N MET A 228 -6.93 9.21 -10.04
CA MET A 228 -7.31 10.55 -9.52
C MET A 228 -6.76 10.82 -8.11
N MET A 229 -6.64 9.79 -7.26
CA MET A 229 -6.00 9.89 -5.94
C MET A 229 -4.48 10.07 -6.07
N ALA A 230 -3.82 9.35 -6.99
CA ALA A 230 -2.40 9.53 -7.25
C ALA A 230 -2.08 10.93 -7.82
N GLU A 231 -2.94 11.46 -8.70
CA GLU A 231 -2.87 12.83 -9.22
C GLU A 231 -3.07 13.89 -8.12
N ALA A 232 -4.01 13.67 -7.19
CA ALA A 232 -4.19 14.53 -6.01
C ALA A 232 -2.97 14.49 -5.05
N GLY A 233 -2.13 13.46 -5.15
CA GLY A 233 -0.84 13.35 -4.46
C GLY A 233 -0.72 12.21 -3.45
N PHE A 234 -1.74 11.36 -3.33
CA PHE A 234 -1.72 10.16 -2.47
C PHE A 234 -0.73 9.10 -2.99
N THR A 235 -0.23 8.28 -2.09
CA THR A 235 0.76 7.21 -2.36
C THR A 235 0.37 5.93 -1.62
N GLU A 236 0.82 4.76 -2.10
CA GLU A 236 0.47 3.44 -1.54
C GLU A 236 -1.04 3.21 -1.40
N ILE A 237 -1.80 3.57 -2.45
CA ILE A 237 -3.26 3.48 -2.48
C ILE A 237 -3.69 2.00 -2.53
N VAL A 238 -4.33 1.54 -1.46
CA VAL A 238 -4.95 0.22 -1.34
C VAL A 238 -6.34 0.29 -1.95
N ASP A 239 -6.67 -0.68 -2.82
CA ASP A 239 -8.01 -0.91 -3.37
C ASP A 239 -8.49 -2.27 -2.85
N MET A 240 -9.63 -2.30 -2.17
CA MET A 240 -10.27 -3.51 -1.65
C MET A 240 -11.67 -3.68 -2.24
N ARG A 241 -11.91 -4.79 -2.93
CA ARG A 241 -13.10 -5.02 -3.76
C ARG A 241 -14.04 -6.06 -3.14
N PHE A 242 -15.27 -5.63 -2.88
CA PHE A 242 -16.37 -6.39 -2.28
C PHE A 242 -17.56 -6.46 -3.26
N LYS A 243 -18.56 -7.29 -2.94
CA LYS A 243 -19.76 -7.50 -3.76
C LYS A 243 -21.01 -7.42 -2.89
N TRP A 244 -21.99 -6.61 -3.29
CA TRP A 244 -23.34 -6.57 -2.71
C TRP A 244 -24.34 -7.22 -3.67
N PRO A 245 -24.76 -8.48 -3.43
CA PRO A 245 -25.68 -9.20 -4.31
C PRO A 245 -27.05 -8.51 -4.42
N THR A 246 -27.76 -8.74 -5.53
CA THR A 246 -29.10 -8.18 -5.79
C THR A 246 -30.21 -8.80 -4.93
N ASN A 247 -30.02 -10.04 -4.49
CA ASN A 247 -30.97 -10.82 -3.69
C ASN A 247 -30.24 -12.02 -3.03
N HIS A 248 -31.02 -12.90 -2.40
CA HIS A 248 -30.58 -14.10 -1.69
C HIS A 248 -29.97 -15.22 -2.55
N TRP A 249 -29.59 -14.95 -3.82
CA TRP A 249 -28.99 -15.96 -4.68
C TRP A 249 -27.73 -16.65 -4.11
N PRO A 250 -26.83 -16.06 -3.31
CA PRO A 250 -25.59 -16.72 -2.86
C PRO A 250 -25.69 -17.94 -1.92
N LYS A 251 -24.76 -18.90 -2.05
CA LYS A 251 -24.49 -20.04 -1.14
C LYS A 251 -23.71 -19.66 0.10
N ASP A 252 -22.79 -18.71 -0.03
CA ASP A 252 -22.05 -18.25 1.13
C ASP A 252 -23.01 -17.49 2.04
N LYS A 253 -23.06 -17.88 3.33
CA LYS A 253 -24.06 -17.35 4.26
C LYS A 253 -23.96 -15.82 4.37
N LYS A 254 -22.76 -15.26 4.45
CA LYS A 254 -22.54 -13.81 4.58
C LYS A 254 -22.97 -13.08 3.30
N TYR A 255 -22.64 -13.60 2.12
CA TYR A 255 -23.13 -13.02 0.87
C TYR A 255 -24.64 -13.20 0.67
N LYS A 256 -25.26 -14.28 1.18
CA LYS A 256 -26.72 -14.47 1.15
C LYS A 256 -27.44 -13.43 2.00
N GLU A 257 -26.93 -13.21 3.21
CA GLU A 257 -27.42 -12.23 4.19
C GLU A 257 -27.26 -10.79 3.66
N LEU A 258 -26.07 -10.44 3.14
CA LEU A 258 -25.83 -9.19 2.39
C LEU A 258 -26.80 -9.03 1.21
N GLY A 259 -27.09 -10.10 0.47
CA GLY A 259 -28.02 -10.09 -0.66
C GLY A 259 -29.47 -9.84 -0.26
N VAL A 260 -29.93 -10.38 0.88
CA VAL A 260 -31.26 -10.09 1.44
C VAL A 260 -31.35 -8.62 1.86
N TRP A 261 -30.38 -8.15 2.65
CA TRP A 261 -30.38 -6.78 3.19
C TRP A 261 -30.22 -5.74 2.07
N ASN A 262 -29.37 -6.00 1.08
CA ASN A 262 -29.17 -5.10 -0.05
C ASN A 262 -30.39 -5.06 -0.98
N ASN A 263 -31.11 -6.18 -1.16
CA ASN A 263 -32.38 -6.17 -1.88
C ASN A 263 -33.40 -5.21 -1.23
N GLN A 264 -33.52 -5.22 0.11
CA GLN A 264 -34.41 -4.32 0.85
C GLN A 264 -33.96 -2.85 0.74
N ASN A 265 -32.67 -2.57 0.94
CA ASN A 265 -32.05 -1.26 0.74
C ASN A 265 -32.35 -0.70 -0.67
N ILE A 266 -32.05 -1.46 -1.72
CA ILE A 266 -32.26 -1.01 -3.11
C ILE A 266 -33.74 -0.93 -3.48
N ALA A 267 -34.61 -1.81 -2.96
CA ALA A 267 -36.05 -1.72 -3.21
C ALA A 267 -36.68 -0.40 -2.73
N ILE A 268 -36.11 0.21 -1.68
CA ILE A 268 -36.40 1.58 -1.24
C ILE A 268 -35.66 2.59 -2.12
N ALA A 269 -34.36 2.43 -2.33
CA ALA A 269 -33.52 3.34 -3.11
C ALA A 269 -34.04 3.59 -4.52
N LEU A 270 -34.68 2.60 -5.16
CA LEU A 270 -35.20 2.71 -6.52
C LEU A 270 -36.09 3.94 -6.73
N ASP A 271 -36.99 4.27 -5.79
CA ASP A 271 -37.84 5.45 -5.98
C ASP A 271 -37.02 6.74 -5.82
N SER A 272 -36.14 6.78 -4.81
CA SER A 272 -35.26 7.91 -4.47
C SER A 272 -34.25 8.26 -5.58
N LEU A 273 -33.59 7.24 -6.14
CA LEU A 273 -32.57 7.37 -7.19
C LEU A 273 -33.17 7.65 -8.57
N THR A 274 -34.42 7.23 -8.84
CA THR A 274 -34.96 7.23 -10.21
C THR A 274 -35.88 8.40 -10.51
N ILE A 275 -36.75 8.79 -9.57
CA ILE A 275 -37.86 9.72 -9.86
C ILE A 275 -37.32 11.08 -10.31
N ALA A 276 -36.39 11.70 -9.56
CA ALA A 276 -35.86 13.01 -9.95
C ALA A 276 -35.00 12.94 -11.24
N PRO A 277 -34.05 12.00 -11.41
CA PRO A 277 -33.26 11.96 -12.64
C PRO A 277 -34.07 11.60 -13.90
N PHE A 278 -35.04 10.69 -13.85
CA PHE A 278 -35.77 10.28 -15.05
C PHE A 278 -36.79 11.33 -15.48
N THR A 279 -37.52 11.94 -14.53
CA THR A 279 -38.43 13.05 -14.86
C THR A 279 -37.68 14.28 -15.39
N ARG A 280 -36.55 14.67 -14.76
CA ARG A 280 -35.77 15.87 -15.14
C ARG A 280 -34.94 15.69 -16.42
N ALA A 281 -34.33 14.51 -16.65
CA ALA A 281 -33.37 14.31 -17.73
C ALA A 281 -33.88 13.47 -18.92
N HIS A 282 -34.91 12.66 -18.72
CA HIS A 282 -35.56 11.89 -19.79
C HIS A 282 -36.98 12.37 -20.11
N GLY A 283 -37.54 13.27 -19.29
CA GLY A 283 -38.86 13.87 -19.53
C GLY A 283 -40.04 12.92 -19.28
N TRP A 284 -39.80 11.80 -18.59
CA TRP A 284 -40.81 10.80 -18.29
C TRP A 284 -41.83 11.31 -17.26
N SER A 285 -43.05 10.78 -17.30
CA SER A 285 -44.01 10.94 -16.21
C SER A 285 -43.64 10.08 -14.99
N VAL A 286 -44.17 10.43 -13.81
CA VAL A 286 -43.95 9.66 -12.58
C VAL A 286 -44.57 8.26 -12.69
N GLU A 287 -45.69 8.15 -13.41
CA GLU A 287 -46.35 6.89 -13.74
C GLU A 287 -45.48 6.02 -14.67
N GLU A 288 -44.86 6.59 -15.70
CA GLU A 288 -43.92 5.88 -16.59
C GLU A 288 -42.71 5.34 -15.81
N VAL A 289 -42.15 6.14 -14.90
CA VAL A 289 -41.08 5.72 -13.99
C VAL A 289 -41.54 4.55 -13.11
N HIS A 290 -42.71 4.64 -12.46
CA HIS A 290 -43.21 3.54 -11.62
C HIS A 290 -43.53 2.26 -12.42
N ILE A 291 -44.06 2.38 -13.64
CA ILE A 291 -44.29 1.26 -14.55
C ILE A 291 -42.97 0.57 -14.89
N PHE A 292 -41.93 1.31 -15.23
CA PHE A 292 -40.59 0.77 -15.50
C PHE A 292 -39.97 0.12 -14.25
N LEU A 293 -40.02 0.79 -13.10
CA LEU A 293 -39.53 0.26 -11.82
C LEU A 293 -40.27 -1.01 -11.39
N SER A 294 -41.51 -1.24 -11.84
CA SER A 294 -42.22 -2.53 -11.62
C SER A 294 -41.56 -3.72 -12.33
N SER A 295 -40.76 -3.47 -13.38
CA SER A 295 -39.95 -4.48 -14.07
C SER A 295 -38.56 -4.60 -13.43
N VAL A 296 -37.93 -3.48 -13.06
CA VAL A 296 -36.67 -3.49 -12.29
C VAL A 296 -36.81 -4.27 -10.98
N ARG A 297 -37.95 -4.11 -10.28
CA ARG A 297 -38.29 -4.86 -9.06
C ARG A 297 -38.52 -6.36 -9.29
N LYS A 298 -38.85 -6.81 -10.50
CA LYS A 298 -38.94 -8.25 -10.83
C LYS A 298 -37.56 -8.85 -11.02
N ASP A 299 -36.67 -8.14 -11.73
CA ASP A 299 -35.30 -8.60 -11.96
C ASP A 299 -34.49 -8.61 -10.65
N LEU A 300 -34.63 -7.57 -9.81
CA LEU A 300 -34.08 -7.53 -8.45
C LEU A 300 -34.42 -8.79 -7.64
N ASN A 301 -35.68 -9.23 -7.70
CA ASN A 301 -36.21 -10.35 -6.92
C ASN A 301 -36.14 -11.70 -7.64
N ASN A 302 -35.43 -11.78 -8.76
CA ASN A 302 -35.23 -13.03 -9.49
C ASN A 302 -33.91 -13.70 -9.05
N PRO A 303 -33.94 -14.79 -8.26
CA PRO A 303 -32.71 -15.46 -7.82
C PRO A 303 -31.94 -16.14 -8.96
N LYS A 304 -32.48 -16.16 -10.19
CA LYS A 304 -31.77 -16.63 -11.40
C LYS A 304 -30.94 -15.54 -12.08
N ILE A 305 -30.93 -14.32 -11.55
CA ILE A 305 -30.07 -13.21 -12.00
C ILE A 305 -29.02 -13.00 -10.91
N HIS A 306 -27.84 -13.61 -11.09
CA HIS A 306 -26.71 -13.53 -10.16
C HIS A 306 -25.95 -12.21 -10.37
N GLY A 307 -26.68 -11.10 -10.23
CA GLY A 307 -26.14 -9.75 -10.27
C GLY A 307 -25.63 -9.30 -8.91
N TYR A 308 -24.64 -8.41 -8.92
CA TYR A 308 -24.17 -7.70 -7.74
C TYR A 308 -23.75 -6.28 -8.09
N TRP A 309 -23.80 -5.40 -7.10
CA TRP A 309 -23.08 -4.13 -7.12
C TRP A 309 -21.66 -4.32 -6.62
N PRO A 310 -20.63 -3.92 -7.39
CA PRO A 310 -19.27 -3.84 -6.89
C PRO A 310 -19.15 -2.71 -5.87
N ILE A 311 -18.61 -3.04 -4.70
CA ILE A 311 -18.32 -2.10 -3.60
C ILE A 311 -16.80 -2.03 -3.43
N TYR A 312 -16.27 -0.83 -3.26
CA TYR A 312 -14.82 -0.59 -3.19
C TYR A 312 -14.50 0.17 -1.91
N VAL A 313 -13.37 -0.16 -1.30
CA VAL A 313 -12.76 0.60 -0.22
C VAL A 313 -11.37 1.03 -0.65
N LEU A 314 -11.19 2.34 -0.82
CA LEU A 314 -9.94 2.96 -1.25
C LEU A 314 -9.30 3.65 -0.05
N ILE A 315 -8.09 3.22 0.32
CA ILE A 315 -7.36 3.70 1.49
C ILE A 315 -6.02 4.26 1.05
N ALA A 316 -5.66 5.45 1.54
CA ALA A 316 -4.35 6.03 1.33
C ALA A 316 -3.88 6.87 2.52
N ALA A 317 -2.57 7.01 2.69
CA ALA A 317 -1.96 7.86 3.70
C ALA A 317 -1.43 9.16 3.07
N ASN A 318 -1.55 10.29 3.79
CA ASN A 318 -0.90 11.53 3.38
C ASN A 318 0.60 11.51 3.75
N LEU A 319 1.43 11.00 2.84
CA LEU A 319 2.89 10.99 3.00
C LEU A 319 3.59 12.28 2.54
N ASP A 320 2.86 13.40 2.39
CA ASP A 320 3.39 14.66 1.85
C ASP A 320 4.52 15.30 2.68
N PHE A 321 4.65 14.95 3.98
CA PHE A 321 5.86 15.29 4.75
C PHE A 321 7.13 14.72 4.10
N PHE A 322 7.10 13.46 3.64
CA PHE A 322 8.23 12.87 2.92
C PHE A 322 8.42 13.54 1.55
N LYS A 323 7.33 13.87 0.85
CA LYS A 323 7.37 14.49 -0.48
C LYS A 323 7.98 15.91 -0.45
N ARG A 324 7.47 16.79 0.42
CA ARG A 324 8.04 18.14 0.62
C ARG A 324 9.46 18.11 1.19
N ALA A 325 9.81 17.09 1.97
CA ALA A 325 11.19 16.89 2.40
C ALA A 325 12.09 16.43 1.23
N LEU A 326 11.63 15.51 0.37
CA LEU A 326 12.32 15.07 -0.85
C LEU A 326 12.69 16.26 -1.76
N ASP A 327 11.76 17.18 -1.99
CA ASP A 327 11.99 18.39 -2.79
C ASP A 327 13.04 19.33 -2.16
N ALA A 328 13.30 19.19 -0.85
CA ALA A 328 14.28 19.94 -0.08
C ALA A 328 15.38 19.00 0.45
N SER A 329 16.05 18.27 -0.45
CA SER A 329 17.08 17.23 -0.19
C SER A 329 17.97 17.41 1.05
N HIS A 330 18.65 18.56 1.21
CA HIS A 330 19.49 18.86 2.38
C HIS A 330 18.74 18.85 3.73
N SER A 331 17.44 19.16 3.72
CA SER A 331 16.57 19.03 4.89
C SER A 331 16.13 17.59 5.12
N LEU A 332 15.77 16.81 4.09
CA LEU A 332 15.41 15.39 4.23
C LEU A 332 16.55 14.58 4.86
N ALA A 333 17.78 14.75 4.35
CA ALA A 333 18.97 14.10 4.88
C ALA A 333 19.08 14.31 6.41
N SER A 334 18.96 15.57 6.86
CA SER A 334 19.04 15.93 8.28
C SER A 334 17.81 15.50 9.08
N ALA A 335 16.61 15.54 8.49
CA ALA A 335 15.35 15.13 9.12
C ALA A 335 15.29 13.62 9.35
N ILE A 336 15.63 12.80 8.35
CA ILE A 336 15.72 11.34 8.47
C ILE A 336 16.79 10.93 9.48
N GLN A 337 17.91 11.65 9.55
CA GLN A 337 18.92 11.44 10.59
C GLN A 337 18.40 11.79 12.01
N SER A 338 17.63 12.87 12.14
CA SER A 338 17.14 13.36 13.44
C SER A 338 15.94 12.57 13.97
N TRP A 339 15.02 12.17 13.10
CA TRP A 339 13.80 11.44 13.44
C TRP A 339 14.01 9.93 13.41
N LEU A 340 14.54 9.38 12.32
CA LEU A 340 14.56 7.93 12.09
C LEU A 340 15.80 7.26 12.68
N PHE A 341 17.00 7.79 12.45
CA PHE A 341 18.23 7.24 13.04
C PHE A 341 18.25 7.44 14.56
N LEU A 342 18.19 8.69 15.05
CA LEU A 342 18.27 8.96 16.49
C LEU A 342 17.04 8.47 17.27
N GLY A 343 15.85 8.47 16.66
CA GLY A 343 14.63 7.91 17.27
C GLY A 343 14.72 6.40 17.49
N LEU A 344 15.03 5.64 16.44
CA LEU A 344 15.23 4.18 16.53
C LEU A 344 16.37 3.83 17.50
N ALA A 345 17.49 4.58 17.43
CA ALA A 345 18.64 4.34 18.30
C ALA A 345 18.28 4.55 19.78
N SER A 346 17.52 5.61 20.08
CA SER A 346 17.09 5.96 21.45
C SER A 346 16.09 4.97 22.03
N GLU A 347 15.06 4.58 21.28
CA GLU A 347 14.07 3.59 21.71
C GLU A 347 14.70 2.22 21.97
N ALA A 348 15.65 1.79 21.12
CA ALA A 348 16.35 0.53 21.30
C ALA A 348 17.23 0.47 22.58
N LEU A 349 17.77 1.61 23.04
CA LEU A 349 18.42 1.71 24.36
C LEU A 349 17.44 1.96 25.52
N GLY A 350 16.23 2.44 25.22
CA GLY A 350 15.31 2.98 26.23
C GLY A 350 15.79 4.29 26.88
N ARG A 351 16.66 5.05 26.21
CA ARG A 351 17.07 6.41 26.63
C ARG A 351 17.23 7.35 25.43
N ASN A 352 17.03 8.64 25.65
CA ASN A 352 17.37 9.64 24.64
C ASN A 352 18.88 9.65 24.37
N ILE A 353 19.26 9.62 23.09
CA ILE A 353 20.63 9.81 22.62
C ILE A 353 20.72 11.16 21.93
N ARG A 354 21.77 11.93 22.23
CA ARG A 354 22.01 13.22 21.58
C ARG A 354 22.88 13.04 20.34
N TYR A 355 22.72 13.95 19.38
CA TYR A 355 23.44 13.91 18.10
C TYR A 355 24.96 13.81 18.27
N GLU A 356 25.52 14.50 19.27
CA GLU A 356 26.97 14.58 19.51
C GLU A 356 27.58 13.25 19.97
N GLU A 357 26.79 12.31 20.51
CA GLU A 357 27.25 10.98 20.92
C GLU A 357 27.59 10.09 19.70
N PHE A 358 27.09 10.47 18.51
CA PHE A 358 27.34 9.85 17.22
C PHE A 358 28.25 10.66 16.28
N ALA A 359 28.73 11.84 16.71
CA ALA A 359 29.56 12.72 15.88
C ALA A 359 31.04 12.26 15.89
N GLY A 360 31.61 12.04 14.70
CA GLY A 360 33.03 11.76 14.52
C GLY A 360 33.89 13.02 14.68
N ALA A 361 35.17 12.84 15.06
CA ALA A 361 36.10 13.96 15.34
C ALA A 361 36.65 14.68 14.09
N ASP A 362 36.54 14.10 12.89
CA ASP A 362 37.05 14.64 11.63
C ASP A 362 35.89 15.00 10.68
N LEU A 363 35.30 16.20 10.80
CA LEU A 363 34.32 16.75 9.86
C LEU A 363 34.43 18.28 9.71
N ASP A 364 35.31 18.74 8.83
CA ASP A 364 35.33 20.14 8.35
C ASP A 364 34.11 20.41 7.43
N GLY A 365 32.97 20.79 8.01
CA GLY A 365 31.76 21.14 7.25
C GLY A 365 30.66 21.80 8.07
N PRO A 366 29.82 22.67 7.47
CA PRO A 366 28.80 23.48 8.18
C PRO A 366 27.59 22.67 8.67
N HIS A 367 27.42 21.43 8.19
CA HIS A 367 26.39 20.50 8.63
C HIS A 367 27.05 19.14 8.88
N PRO A 368 27.43 18.80 10.14
CA PRO A 368 27.93 17.48 10.44
C PRO A 368 26.89 16.43 10.03
N SER A 369 27.34 15.21 9.80
CA SER A 369 26.49 14.04 9.59
C SER A 369 27.02 12.87 10.37
N ILE A 370 26.13 12.09 10.98
CA ILE A 370 26.52 10.88 11.70
C ILE A 370 27.31 9.97 10.76
N ASP A 371 28.43 9.47 11.25
CA ASP A 371 29.32 8.58 10.52
C ASP A 371 28.59 7.28 10.14
N LEU A 372 28.91 6.74 8.95
CA LEU A 372 28.50 5.41 8.53
C LEU A 372 28.93 4.30 9.51
N ARG A 373 29.96 4.57 10.31
CA ARG A 373 30.48 3.72 11.38
C ARG A 373 29.68 3.96 12.67
N ILE A 374 28.73 3.09 12.97
CA ILE A 374 28.08 3.09 14.29
C ILE A 374 29.16 2.86 15.37
N PRO A 375 29.24 3.73 16.41
CA PRO A 375 30.25 3.62 17.44
C PRO A 375 30.15 2.31 18.24
N GLU A 376 31.31 1.78 18.66
CA GLU A 376 31.36 0.56 19.48
C GLU A 376 30.66 0.72 20.82
N TRP A 377 30.61 1.94 21.38
CA TRP A 377 29.90 2.24 22.61
C TRP A 377 28.40 1.90 22.50
N TYR A 378 27.77 2.23 21.35
CA TYR A 378 26.34 2.01 21.14
C TYR A 378 26.00 0.52 21.14
N TRP A 379 26.80 -0.29 20.44
CA TRP A 379 26.62 -1.75 20.44
C TRP A 379 26.82 -2.36 21.84
N ARG A 380 27.84 -1.93 22.58
CA ARG A 380 28.09 -2.41 23.95
C ARG A 380 26.95 -2.05 24.90
N GLU A 381 26.44 -0.82 24.81
CA GLU A 381 25.32 -0.34 25.65
C GLU A 381 24.01 -1.04 25.28
N LEU A 382 23.70 -1.16 23.98
CA LEU A 382 22.51 -1.88 23.48
C LEU A 382 22.51 -3.33 23.97
N LYS A 383 23.63 -4.06 23.82
CA LYS A 383 23.71 -5.43 24.30
C LYS A 383 23.53 -5.50 25.82
N ALA A 384 24.27 -4.71 26.59
CA ALA A 384 24.19 -4.72 28.05
C ALA A 384 22.78 -4.40 28.56
N ARG A 385 22.05 -3.50 27.89
CA ARG A 385 20.67 -3.16 28.23
C ARG A 385 19.68 -4.30 27.96
N TRP A 386 19.87 -5.05 26.87
CA TRP A 386 19.00 -6.18 26.55
C TRP A 386 19.36 -7.45 27.34
N ASP A 387 20.63 -7.62 27.73
CA ASP A 387 21.05 -8.61 28.74
C ASP A 387 20.38 -8.31 30.09
N GLU A 388 20.44 -7.05 30.57
CA GLU A 388 19.80 -6.60 31.83
C GLU A 388 18.28 -6.83 31.82
N LEU A 389 17.60 -6.61 30.68
CA LEU A 389 16.15 -6.83 30.55
C LEU A 389 15.74 -8.31 30.60
N ASP A 390 16.57 -9.22 30.08
CA ASP A 390 16.35 -10.68 30.16
C ASP A 390 16.61 -11.20 31.59
N ASP A 391 17.63 -10.65 32.28
CA ASP A 391 17.97 -10.98 33.67
C ASP A 391 16.97 -10.43 34.72
N SER A 392 16.25 -9.34 34.43
CA SER A 392 15.47 -8.58 35.43
C SER A 392 13.95 -8.63 35.31
N LEU A 393 13.42 -9.05 34.16
CA LEU A 393 11.97 -9.14 33.91
C LEU A 393 11.46 -10.58 33.95
N THR A 394 10.14 -10.77 34.05
CA THR A 394 9.56 -12.07 33.67
C THR A 394 9.59 -12.25 32.15
N ALA A 395 9.64 -13.49 31.68
CA ALA A 395 9.66 -13.80 30.25
C ALA A 395 8.48 -13.19 29.45
N ALA A 396 7.33 -12.98 30.09
CA ALA A 396 6.18 -12.32 29.46
C ALA A 396 6.38 -10.80 29.29
N GLU A 397 6.95 -10.13 30.29
CA GLU A 397 7.27 -8.69 30.23
C GLU A 397 8.42 -8.42 29.27
N PHE A 398 9.43 -9.28 29.25
CA PHE A 398 10.55 -9.20 28.32
C PHE A 398 10.09 -9.41 26.87
N GLU A 399 9.26 -10.41 26.59
CA GLU A 399 8.73 -10.63 25.23
C GLU A 399 7.75 -9.52 24.82
N ALA A 400 7.00 -8.92 25.75
CA ALA A 400 6.21 -7.72 25.48
C ALA A 400 7.11 -6.52 25.08
N LYS A 401 8.27 -6.35 25.73
CA LYS A 401 9.27 -5.33 25.36
C LYS A 401 9.93 -5.62 24.02
N ARG A 402 10.29 -6.88 23.74
CA ARG A 402 10.77 -7.33 22.41
C ARG A 402 9.73 -7.03 21.33
N THR A 403 8.45 -7.35 21.57
CA THR A 403 7.34 -7.10 20.65
C THR A 403 7.11 -5.60 20.40
N GLN A 404 7.23 -4.74 21.44
CA GLN A 404 7.16 -3.29 21.29
C GLN A 404 8.26 -2.77 20.34
N LEU A 405 9.53 -3.10 20.62
CA LEU A 405 10.65 -2.66 19.78
C LEU A 405 10.56 -3.25 18.37
N LYS A 406 10.05 -4.48 18.20
CA LYS A 406 9.89 -5.12 16.90
C LYS A 406 8.92 -4.38 15.99
N LYS A 407 7.75 -3.94 16.49
CA LYS A 407 6.81 -3.11 15.71
C LYS A 407 7.48 -1.81 15.22
N ILE A 408 8.32 -1.20 16.06
CA ILE A 408 9.02 0.05 15.74
C ILE A 408 10.14 -0.20 14.72
N TYR A 409 10.89 -1.29 14.87
CA TYR A 409 11.88 -1.77 13.90
C TYR A 409 11.24 -2.05 12.53
N GLU A 410 10.12 -2.78 12.47
CA GLU A 410 9.42 -3.14 11.23
C GLU A 410 8.92 -1.88 10.51
N SER A 411 8.31 -0.94 11.27
CA SER A 411 7.90 0.38 10.76
C SER A 411 9.08 1.17 10.20
N ALA A 412 10.20 1.23 10.93
CA ALA A 412 11.40 1.93 10.49
C ALA A 412 12.02 1.29 9.24
N GLN A 413 12.04 -0.05 9.17
CA GLN A 413 12.57 -0.78 8.03
C GLN A 413 11.78 -0.50 6.74
N ILE A 414 10.45 -0.47 6.81
CA ILE A 414 9.59 -0.11 5.66
C ILE A 414 9.93 1.30 5.15
N VAL A 415 10.02 2.28 6.06
CA VAL A 415 10.34 3.67 5.70
C VAL A 415 11.73 3.80 5.08
N VAL A 416 12.77 3.16 5.62
CA VAL A 416 14.11 3.19 5.03
C VAL A 416 14.11 2.55 3.65
N ILE A 417 13.47 1.39 3.46
CA ILE A 417 13.42 0.71 2.15
C ILE A 417 12.72 1.60 1.11
N TYR A 418 11.61 2.24 1.46
CA TYR A 418 10.89 3.15 0.57
C TYR A 418 11.77 4.33 0.13
N ILE A 419 12.42 5.03 1.07
CA ILE A 419 13.28 6.18 0.75
C ILE A 419 14.57 5.74 0.02
N ASP A 420 15.13 4.57 0.31
CA ASP A 420 16.31 3.99 -0.36
C ASP A 420 16.01 3.44 -1.76
N LEU A 421 14.73 3.22 -2.09
CA LEU A 421 14.26 3.03 -3.46
C LEU A 421 14.05 4.37 -4.18
N LEU A 422 13.46 5.37 -3.53
CA LEU A 422 13.27 6.72 -4.11
C LEU A 422 14.59 7.47 -4.35
N ALA A 423 15.58 7.35 -3.45
CA ALA A 423 16.87 8.04 -3.54
C ALA A 423 17.65 7.76 -4.85
N ASN A 424 17.29 6.67 -5.56
CA ASN A 424 17.79 6.37 -6.90
C ASN A 424 17.47 7.45 -7.95
N SER A 425 16.39 8.21 -7.81
CA SER A 425 16.05 9.30 -8.74
C SER A 425 16.63 10.66 -8.33
N LEU A 426 17.09 10.79 -7.07
CA LEU A 426 17.56 12.05 -6.49
C LEU A 426 19.09 12.26 -6.64
N ASP A 427 19.85 11.16 -6.75
CA ASP A 427 21.34 11.09 -6.68
C ASP A 427 21.96 11.87 -5.50
N ASP A 428 21.19 12.10 -4.42
CA ASP A 428 21.69 12.68 -3.18
C ASP A 428 22.56 11.66 -2.44
N ASN A 429 23.87 11.85 -2.55
CA ASN A 429 24.86 11.03 -1.90
C ASN A 429 24.84 11.19 -0.36
N LYS A 430 24.47 12.36 0.19
CA LYS A 430 24.38 12.57 1.65
C LYS A 430 23.15 11.86 2.21
N LEU A 431 22.00 11.94 1.54
CA LEU A 431 20.83 11.13 1.88
C LEU A 431 21.15 9.63 1.81
N THR A 432 21.82 9.19 0.75
CA THR A 432 22.19 7.78 0.57
C THR A 432 23.13 7.27 1.66
N GLU A 433 24.09 8.09 2.13
CA GLU A 433 24.95 7.71 3.27
C GLU A 433 24.18 7.64 4.60
N ILE A 434 23.14 8.47 4.79
CA ILE A 434 22.29 8.43 5.99
C ILE A 434 21.36 7.22 5.98
N LEU A 435 20.78 6.86 4.83
CA LEU A 435 20.01 5.62 4.68
C LEU A 435 20.88 4.38 4.95
N LEU A 436 22.11 4.39 4.43
CA LEU A 436 23.09 3.34 4.67
C LEU A 436 23.48 3.23 6.16
N SER A 437 23.58 4.32 6.93
CA SER A 437 23.83 4.24 8.37
C SER A 437 22.62 3.74 9.16
N ILE A 438 21.38 4.05 8.75
CA ILE A 438 20.18 3.45 9.35
C ILE A 438 20.09 1.94 9.04
N HIS A 439 20.50 1.49 7.85
CA HIS A 439 20.63 0.05 7.56
C HIS A 439 21.64 -0.67 8.49
N MET A 440 22.73 0.01 8.91
CA MET A 440 23.62 -0.54 9.95
C MET A 440 22.92 -0.62 11.32
N LEU A 441 22.10 0.39 11.65
CA LEU A 441 21.40 0.45 12.94
C LEU A 441 20.32 -0.62 13.02
N LEU A 442 19.52 -0.79 11.96
CA LEU A 442 18.54 -1.85 11.82
C LEU A 442 19.19 -3.25 12.01
N TYR A 443 20.38 -3.49 11.47
CA TYR A 443 21.12 -4.74 11.72
C TYR A 443 21.44 -4.99 13.21
N LEU A 444 21.86 -3.96 13.95
CA LEU A 444 22.15 -4.08 15.38
C LEU A 444 20.89 -4.24 16.24
N VAL A 445 19.81 -3.53 15.90
CA VAL A 445 18.50 -3.66 16.56
C VAL A 445 17.91 -5.05 16.30
N ALA A 446 17.95 -5.54 15.06
CA ALA A 446 17.48 -6.87 14.71
C ALA A 446 18.23 -8.01 15.45
N TYR A 447 19.48 -7.79 15.85
CA TYR A 447 20.26 -8.76 16.63
C TYR A 447 19.69 -9.00 18.04
N VAL A 448 19.23 -7.95 18.73
CA VAL A 448 18.62 -8.09 20.08
C VAL A 448 17.15 -8.52 20.03
N LEU A 449 16.50 -8.36 18.87
CA LEU A 449 15.16 -8.88 18.61
C LEU A 449 15.17 -10.40 18.38
N ASP A 450 15.41 -10.87 17.14
CA ASP A 450 15.42 -12.30 16.82
C ASP A 450 16.11 -12.64 15.48
N SER A 451 16.52 -13.92 15.34
CA SER A 451 17.26 -14.41 14.18
C SER A 451 16.50 -14.45 12.85
N ASN A 452 15.16 -14.31 12.84
CA ASN A 452 14.37 -14.15 11.61
C ASN A 452 14.31 -12.67 11.22
N THR A 453 14.09 -11.77 12.17
CA THR A 453 14.17 -10.31 11.97
C THR A 453 15.52 -9.92 11.37
N LEU A 454 16.63 -10.51 11.86
CA LEU A 454 17.96 -10.29 11.29
C LEU A 454 18.05 -10.63 9.79
N LYS A 455 17.38 -11.69 9.31
CA LYS A 455 17.40 -12.09 7.88
C LYS A 455 16.80 -11.03 6.95
N VAL A 456 15.89 -10.19 7.45
CA VAL A 456 15.24 -9.14 6.66
C VAL A 456 16.19 -7.95 6.40
N THR A 457 17.31 -7.83 7.13
CA THR A 457 18.31 -6.73 6.98
C THR A 457 19.27 -6.90 5.80
N GLN A 458 18.91 -7.72 4.81
CA GLN A 458 19.75 -8.03 3.66
C GLN A 458 19.66 -6.97 2.55
N THR A 459 20.76 -6.80 1.83
CA THR A 459 20.95 -5.81 0.76
C THR A 459 20.11 -6.16 -0.46
N THR A 460 19.23 -5.26 -0.91
CA THR A 460 18.51 -5.41 -2.18
C THR A 460 19.34 -4.85 -3.33
N THR A 461 19.28 -5.49 -4.51
CA THR A 461 20.10 -5.11 -5.68
C THR A 461 19.72 -3.77 -6.29
N SER A 462 18.49 -3.30 -6.01
CA SER A 462 17.86 -2.10 -6.56
C SER A 462 18.12 -0.82 -5.76
N SER A 463 18.53 -0.88 -4.49
CA SER A 463 18.57 0.30 -3.62
C SER A 463 19.75 1.25 -3.89
N ALA A 464 19.58 2.51 -3.52
CA ALA A 464 20.61 3.53 -3.66
C ALA A 464 21.83 3.20 -2.77
N SER A 465 21.60 2.72 -1.55
CA SER A 465 22.62 2.29 -0.58
C SER A 465 23.48 1.14 -1.14
N THR A 466 22.85 0.12 -1.74
CA THR A 466 23.58 -0.96 -2.44
C THR A 466 24.41 -0.42 -3.61
N LYS A 467 23.87 0.50 -4.41
CA LYS A 467 24.59 1.11 -5.53
C LYS A 467 25.76 1.98 -5.06
N LEU A 468 25.63 2.69 -3.94
CA LEU A 468 26.73 3.44 -3.32
C LEU A 468 27.88 2.51 -2.91
N LEU A 469 27.58 1.37 -2.27
CA LEU A 469 28.58 0.37 -1.90
C LEU A 469 29.29 -0.21 -3.15
N LYS A 470 28.55 -0.52 -4.22
CA LYS A 470 29.15 -0.95 -5.50
C LYS A 470 30.02 0.13 -6.13
N ARG A 471 29.56 1.41 -6.19
CA ARG A 471 30.35 2.56 -6.67
C ARG A 471 31.69 2.67 -5.90
N ARG A 472 31.65 2.47 -4.57
CA ARG A 472 32.84 2.44 -3.69
C ARG A 472 33.77 1.25 -3.99
N MET A 473 33.23 0.06 -4.26
CA MET A 473 34.02 -1.12 -4.67
C MET A 473 34.72 -0.93 -6.02
N VAL A 474 34.05 -0.40 -7.05
CA VAL A 474 34.68 -0.13 -8.35
C VAL A 474 35.84 0.87 -8.18
N LYS A 475 35.64 1.93 -7.38
CA LYS A 475 36.70 2.89 -7.01
C LYS A 475 37.88 2.24 -6.26
N ASN A 476 37.65 1.17 -5.51
CA ASN A 476 38.67 0.35 -4.85
C ASN A 476 39.26 -0.77 -5.74
N GLY A 477 38.99 -0.75 -7.05
CA GLY A 477 39.60 -1.63 -8.05
C GLY A 477 38.85 -2.94 -8.30
N TRP A 478 37.64 -3.11 -7.77
CA TRP A 478 36.83 -4.29 -8.07
C TRP A 478 36.22 -4.22 -9.48
N CYS A 479 36.24 -5.33 -10.20
CA CYS A 479 35.62 -5.45 -11.53
C CYS A 479 34.10 -5.55 -11.42
N GLU A 480 33.35 -4.73 -12.17
CA GLU A 480 31.87 -4.75 -12.19
C GLU A 480 31.28 -6.14 -12.42
N LYS A 481 31.75 -6.88 -13.44
CA LYS A 481 31.33 -8.27 -13.65
C LYS A 481 31.50 -9.20 -12.44
N ARG A 482 32.46 -8.94 -11.54
CA ARG A 482 32.61 -9.71 -10.29
C ARG A 482 31.60 -9.25 -9.23
N LEU A 483 31.22 -7.98 -9.22
CA LEU A 483 30.18 -7.45 -8.32
C LEU A 483 28.79 -8.00 -8.68
N ASN A 484 28.50 -8.26 -9.96
CA ASN A 484 27.26 -8.93 -10.37
C ASN A 484 27.09 -10.37 -9.82
N PHE A 485 28.17 -11.03 -9.36
CA PHE A 485 28.04 -12.31 -8.64
C PHE A 485 27.63 -12.12 -7.17
N LEU A 486 27.86 -10.94 -6.59
CA LEU A 486 27.38 -10.61 -5.23
C LEU A 486 25.86 -10.37 -5.22
N ASP A 487 25.28 -9.92 -6.35
CA ASP A 487 23.83 -9.80 -6.52
C ASP A 487 23.09 -11.16 -6.46
N ALA A 488 23.80 -12.26 -6.74
CA ALA A 488 23.30 -13.62 -6.59
C ALA A 488 23.47 -14.19 -5.16
N SER A 489 23.89 -13.39 -4.20
CA SER A 489 24.13 -13.81 -2.81
C SER A 489 23.89 -12.66 -1.84
N LEU A 490 22.64 -12.52 -1.40
CA LEU A 490 22.18 -11.48 -0.47
C LEU A 490 23.06 -11.41 0.78
N MET A 491 23.67 -10.25 1.03
CA MET A 491 24.53 -9.98 2.19
C MET A 491 23.85 -9.02 3.15
N PHE A 492 24.30 -8.98 4.41
CA PHE A 492 23.91 -7.90 5.33
C PHE A 492 24.70 -6.62 5.02
N TYR A 493 24.07 -5.45 5.19
CA TYR A 493 24.71 -4.16 4.91
C TYR A 493 26.07 -3.96 5.61
N PRO A 494 26.30 -4.34 6.88
CA PRO A 494 27.63 -4.22 7.52
C PRO A 494 28.71 -5.05 6.82
N ALA A 495 28.38 -6.27 6.38
CA ALA A 495 29.31 -7.13 5.66
C ALA A 495 29.66 -6.55 4.28
N PHE A 496 28.67 -6.00 3.58
CA PHE A 496 28.88 -5.38 2.27
C PHE A 496 29.64 -4.05 2.38
N TYR A 497 29.40 -3.25 3.43
CA TYR A 497 30.18 -2.05 3.75
C TYR A 497 31.65 -2.38 4.07
N PHE A 498 31.89 -3.42 4.88
CA PHE A 498 33.25 -3.90 5.15
C PHE A 498 33.97 -4.34 3.86
N LEU A 499 33.31 -5.17 3.04
CA LEU A 499 33.83 -5.55 1.71
C LEU A 499 34.07 -4.33 0.79
N SER A 500 33.22 -3.31 0.86
CA SER A 500 33.39 -2.07 0.08
C SER A 500 34.63 -1.26 0.43
N SER A 501 35.14 -1.47 1.65
CA SER A 501 36.34 -0.81 2.18
C SER A 501 37.63 -1.58 1.87
N LEU A 502 37.52 -2.80 1.33
CA LEU A 502 38.66 -3.64 0.96
C LEU A 502 39.01 -3.52 -0.54
N LYS A 503 40.26 -3.84 -0.87
CA LYS A 503 40.70 -4.11 -2.25
C LYS A 503 40.35 -5.55 -2.65
N PRO A 504 40.20 -5.87 -3.95
CA PRO A 504 39.89 -7.23 -4.39
C PRO A 504 40.97 -8.24 -3.95
N PRO A 505 40.59 -9.45 -3.49
CA PRO A 505 41.50 -10.44 -2.89
C PRO A 505 42.51 -11.07 -3.87
N ARG A 506 42.44 -10.72 -5.16
CA ARG A 506 43.51 -10.92 -6.13
C ARG A 506 43.72 -9.61 -6.87
N ILE A 507 44.83 -8.93 -6.56
CA ILE A 507 45.36 -7.85 -7.38
C ILE A 507 46.03 -8.51 -8.58
N ASN A 508 45.24 -8.79 -9.62
CA ASN A 508 45.80 -8.73 -10.96
C ASN A 508 46.35 -7.31 -11.13
N ALA A 509 47.56 -7.13 -11.67
CA ALA A 509 48.13 -5.81 -11.96
C ALA A 509 47.48 -5.15 -13.21
N GLU A 510 46.21 -5.45 -13.44
CA GLU A 510 45.42 -5.12 -14.61
C GLU A 510 44.33 -4.13 -14.19
N ASP A 511 44.23 -3.00 -14.89
CA ASP A 511 43.14 -2.06 -14.65
C ASP A 511 41.79 -2.67 -15.08
N HIS A 512 40.84 -2.64 -14.16
CA HIS A 512 39.47 -3.10 -14.35
C HIS A 512 38.48 -1.96 -14.63
N SER A 513 38.90 -0.68 -14.63
CA SER A 513 38.06 0.51 -14.86
C SER A 513 37.18 0.45 -16.11
N SER A 514 37.64 -0.24 -17.15
CA SER A 514 36.97 -0.37 -18.45
C SER A 514 36.11 -1.64 -18.57
N CYS A 515 35.89 -2.39 -17.49
CA CYS A 515 35.02 -3.56 -17.49
C CYS A 515 33.56 -3.14 -17.26
N SER A 516 32.61 -3.82 -17.91
CA SER A 516 31.19 -3.65 -17.60
C SER A 516 30.66 -4.77 -16.70
N SER A 517 29.44 -4.56 -16.18
CA SER A 517 28.48 -5.58 -15.70
C SER A 517 28.64 -6.96 -16.34
N ASP A 518 28.61 -7.03 -17.67
CA ASP A 518 28.50 -8.30 -18.41
C ASP A 518 29.87 -8.80 -18.89
N ARG A 519 30.86 -7.91 -19.00
CA ARG A 519 32.15 -8.20 -19.65
C ARG A 519 33.35 -7.61 -18.91
N CYS A 520 34.12 -8.50 -18.28
CA CYS A 520 35.47 -8.20 -17.80
C CYS A 520 36.46 -8.17 -18.98
N LEU A 521 36.92 -6.97 -19.36
CA LEU A 521 37.88 -6.80 -20.47
C LEU A 521 39.27 -7.35 -20.15
N ALA A 522 39.72 -7.26 -18.89
CA ALA A 522 41.02 -7.77 -18.45
C ALA A 522 41.15 -9.30 -18.67
N THR A 523 40.17 -10.09 -18.23
CA THR A 523 40.20 -11.55 -18.46
C THR A 523 40.17 -11.95 -19.93
N SER A 524 39.66 -11.09 -20.82
CA SER A 524 39.71 -11.31 -22.28
C SER A 524 41.02 -10.85 -22.95
N LYS A 525 41.99 -10.27 -22.21
CA LYS A 525 43.36 -10.06 -22.69
C LYS A 525 44.23 -11.32 -22.52
N LEU A 526 43.98 -12.09 -21.45
CA LEU A 526 44.69 -13.35 -21.14
C LEU A 526 44.37 -14.51 -22.12
N SER A 527 43.43 -14.33 -23.04
CA SER A 527 42.93 -15.38 -23.95
C SER A 527 43.31 -15.19 -25.42
N LYS A 528 44.34 -14.39 -25.74
CA LYS A 528 44.98 -14.41 -27.06
C LYS A 528 46.22 -15.32 -27.05
N PRO A 529 46.21 -16.48 -27.73
CA PRO A 529 47.44 -17.24 -27.92
C PRO A 529 48.44 -16.41 -28.75
N LEU A 530 49.68 -16.34 -28.28
CA LEU A 530 50.78 -15.75 -29.05
C LEU A 530 51.45 -16.85 -29.87
N HIS A 531 51.36 -16.75 -31.20
CA HIS A 531 52.13 -17.61 -32.09
C HIS A 531 53.63 -17.33 -31.92
N ARG A 532 54.47 -18.36 -32.10
CA ARG A 532 55.94 -18.22 -31.96
C ARG A 532 56.57 -17.30 -33.02
N THR A 533 55.89 -17.14 -34.14
CA THR A 533 56.21 -16.26 -35.26
C THR A 533 54.90 -15.83 -35.91
N ASP A 534 54.86 -14.61 -36.45
CA ASP A 534 53.72 -14.17 -37.28
C ASP A 534 53.55 -15.10 -38.49
N GLY A 535 52.30 -15.42 -38.83
CA GLY A 535 51.96 -16.34 -39.91
C GLY A 535 52.08 -17.84 -39.58
N CYS A 536 52.17 -18.25 -38.31
CA CYS A 536 52.12 -19.68 -37.97
C CYS A 536 50.79 -20.34 -38.40
N LEU A 537 50.87 -21.39 -39.21
CA LEU A 537 49.77 -22.36 -39.42
C LEU A 537 49.64 -23.30 -38.21
N CYS A 538 49.43 -22.71 -37.04
CA CYS A 538 49.26 -23.40 -35.77
C CYS A 538 47.78 -23.84 -35.65
N GLU A 539 47.51 -25.15 -35.53
CA GLU A 539 46.16 -25.65 -35.24
C GLU A 539 45.76 -25.38 -33.79
N ASP A 540 44.58 -24.81 -33.56
CA ASP A 540 44.02 -24.59 -32.21
C ASP A 540 43.53 -25.91 -31.60
N VAL A 541 44.22 -26.38 -30.56
CA VAL A 541 43.80 -27.56 -29.80
C VAL A 541 42.79 -27.13 -28.72
N VAL A 542 41.50 -27.27 -29.03
CA VAL A 542 40.40 -26.93 -28.12
C VAL A 542 40.12 -28.04 -27.10
N VAL A 543 39.63 -27.67 -25.91
CA VAL A 543 39.11 -28.63 -24.92
C VAL A 543 37.73 -29.15 -25.39
N PRO A 544 37.47 -30.46 -25.40
CA PRO A 544 36.14 -31.05 -25.64
C PRO A 544 35.08 -30.60 -24.62
N VAL A 545 34.46 -29.44 -24.86
CA VAL A 545 33.56 -28.76 -23.91
C VAL A 545 32.34 -29.60 -23.54
N ASP A 546 31.75 -30.34 -24.49
CA ASP A 546 30.61 -31.23 -24.24
C ASP A 546 30.93 -32.31 -23.20
N ARG A 547 32.20 -32.77 -23.17
CA ARG A 547 32.67 -33.74 -22.18
C ARG A 547 32.90 -33.11 -20.82
N VAL A 548 33.32 -31.84 -20.77
CA VAL A 548 33.37 -31.04 -19.53
C VAL A 548 31.96 -30.92 -18.95
N TYR A 549 30.98 -30.49 -19.76
CA TYR A 549 29.57 -30.41 -19.36
C TYR A 549 29.01 -31.75 -18.88
N THR A 550 29.26 -32.84 -19.62
CA THR A 550 28.80 -34.18 -19.23
C THR A 550 29.29 -34.57 -17.83
N ILE A 551 30.56 -34.32 -17.52
CA ILE A 551 31.15 -34.68 -16.22
C ILE A 551 30.60 -33.79 -15.11
N VAL A 552 30.49 -32.48 -15.33
CA VAL A 552 29.95 -31.53 -14.35
C VAL A 552 28.47 -31.80 -14.06
N ALA A 553 27.66 -32.11 -15.08
CA ALA A 553 26.25 -32.49 -14.92
C ALA A 553 26.07 -33.79 -14.10
N SER A 554 27.05 -34.70 -14.14
CA SER A 554 27.10 -35.89 -13.28
C SER A 554 27.70 -35.65 -11.88
N GLY A 555 27.94 -34.39 -11.49
CA GLY A 555 28.55 -34.03 -10.19
C GLY A 555 30.05 -34.32 -10.08
N GLY A 556 30.71 -34.67 -11.19
CA GLY A 556 32.14 -34.98 -11.23
C GLY A 556 33.02 -33.76 -11.48
N ILE A 557 34.29 -33.85 -11.06
CA ILE A 557 35.32 -32.86 -11.39
C ILE A 557 35.99 -33.27 -12.72
N PRO A 558 35.90 -32.47 -13.80
CA PRO A 558 36.62 -32.75 -15.04
C PRO A 558 38.10 -32.38 -14.92
N LEU A 559 38.98 -33.25 -15.41
CA LEU A 559 40.41 -33.01 -15.57
C LEU A 559 40.75 -32.97 -17.07
N VAL A 560 41.45 -31.92 -17.49
CA VAL A 560 42.02 -31.84 -18.85
C VAL A 560 43.44 -32.42 -18.82
N ARG A 561 43.77 -33.29 -19.77
CA ARG A 561 45.09 -33.86 -19.98
C ARG A 561 45.56 -33.59 -21.40
N ILE A 562 46.80 -33.13 -21.55
CA ILE A 562 47.47 -33.14 -22.86
C ILE A 562 47.88 -34.58 -23.17
N THR A 563 47.40 -35.10 -24.29
CA THR A 563 47.78 -36.40 -24.87
C THR A 563 48.50 -36.19 -26.19
N ARG A 564 49.01 -37.28 -26.77
CA ARG A 564 49.40 -37.32 -28.18
C ARG A 564 48.66 -38.45 -28.88
N SER A 565 48.11 -38.17 -30.05
CA SER A 565 47.52 -39.21 -30.90
C SER A 565 48.58 -40.07 -31.58
N PRO A 566 48.20 -41.23 -32.16
CA PRO A 566 49.12 -42.09 -32.91
C PRO A 566 49.83 -41.39 -34.08
N LEU A 567 49.29 -40.26 -34.56
CA LEU A 567 49.87 -39.42 -35.61
C LEU A 567 50.82 -38.32 -35.07
N GLY A 568 51.08 -38.30 -33.77
CA GLY A 568 52.03 -37.38 -33.12
C GLY A 568 51.49 -35.97 -32.83
N LYS A 569 50.26 -35.64 -33.23
CA LYS A 569 49.59 -34.38 -32.85
C LYS A 569 49.32 -34.37 -31.34
N ASN A 570 49.42 -33.20 -30.72
CA ASN A 570 48.99 -32.99 -29.33
C ASN A 570 47.47 -32.80 -29.29
N GLU A 571 46.79 -33.46 -28.37
CA GLU A 571 45.33 -33.40 -28.20
C GLU A 571 44.96 -33.14 -26.73
N LEU A 572 43.72 -32.72 -26.46
CA LEU A 572 43.22 -32.44 -25.11
C LEU A 572 42.12 -33.45 -24.72
N GLU A 573 42.47 -34.41 -23.88
CA GLU A 573 41.55 -35.40 -23.32
C GLU A 573 40.85 -34.83 -22.07
N VAL A 574 39.54 -35.03 -21.93
CA VAL A 574 38.77 -34.65 -20.73
C VAL A 574 38.29 -35.90 -20.01
N VAL A 575 38.80 -36.14 -18.80
CA VAL A 575 38.50 -37.32 -17.97
C VAL A 575 37.98 -36.91 -16.59
N PRO A 576 37.04 -37.67 -15.99
CA PRO A 576 36.63 -37.39 -14.61
C PRO A 576 37.78 -37.67 -13.64
N TYR A 577 37.87 -36.85 -12.58
CA TYR A 577 38.74 -37.10 -11.43
C TYR A 577 38.37 -38.41 -10.74
N THR A 578 39.39 -39.20 -10.36
CA THR A 578 39.23 -40.37 -9.50
C THR A 578 40.37 -40.37 -8.47
N PRO A 579 40.13 -40.64 -7.17
CA PRO A 579 41.16 -40.53 -6.12
C PRO A 579 42.42 -41.40 -6.35
N SER A 580 42.32 -42.44 -7.17
CA SER A 580 43.42 -43.32 -7.57
C SER A 580 44.42 -42.70 -8.56
N LYS A 581 44.08 -41.59 -9.23
CA LYS A 581 44.96 -40.93 -10.21
C LYS A 581 46.06 -40.13 -9.52
N ARG A 582 47.12 -40.82 -9.08
CA ARG A 582 48.38 -40.20 -8.65
C ARG A 582 48.97 -39.39 -9.81
N TRP A 583 49.04 -38.08 -9.65
CA TRP A 583 49.85 -37.21 -10.50
C TRP A 583 51.22 -37.05 -9.84
N ARG A 584 52.30 -37.14 -10.65
CA ARG A 584 53.55 -36.48 -10.31
C ARG A 584 53.44 -35.06 -10.84
N LEU A 585 53.70 -34.07 -9.97
CA LEU A 585 54.00 -32.69 -10.37
C LEU A 585 55.41 -32.62 -10.97
#